data_AF-A0A8S1QRH5-F1
#
_entry.id   AF-A0A8S1QRH5-F1
#
_cell.length_a   1.000
_cell.length_b   1.000
_cell.length_c   1.000
_cell.angle_alpha   90.00
_cell.angle_beta   90.00
_cell.angle_gamma   90.00
#
_symmetry.space_group_name_H-M   'P 1'
#
loop_
_entity.id
_entity.type
_entity.pdbx_description
1 polymer ?
#
loop_
_entity_poly.entity_id
_entity_poly.type
_entity_poly.pdbx_seq_one_letter_code
_entity_poly.pdbx_strand_id
1 'polypeptide(L)'
;MVRNQEDVFETYISKSQNSVREKRPRYVYKSGAYYDGEWVGKNRDGYGIQIWSDGAKYEGEWKNNRANGRGKFWHVDGDFFDGEWKNDKACGKGIYSHLNGAKYEGDWMDDLQHGFGIETWADSSKFEGQYQNGKKEGYGKYFWADGSSYVGDWSDNKLSGYGLYTWHDGRKYLGQWANNQMNGRGIYIWTDGRQYEGFYLNDKKHGYGIYVWPDGRKYDGYWLNGKQSGNGRYVLQNGKSYLGLWQDGKRIRWLDQSEYNIDLRPKDWNSYVQPSMPE
;
A
#
# COMPACT_ATOMS: atom_id res chain seq x y z
N MET A 1 -3.54 -12.77 19.38
CA MET A 1 -2.74 -12.31 20.54
C MET A 1 -3.06 -13.19 21.77
N VAL A 2 -2.29 -14.22 22.11
CA VAL A 2 -2.61 -15.10 23.28
C VAL A 2 -1.81 -14.62 24.50
N ARG A 3 -2.43 -13.82 25.36
CA ARG A 3 -1.86 -13.44 26.67
C ARG A 3 -2.49 -14.31 27.78
N ASN A 4 -1.62 -14.95 28.57
CA ASN A 4 -1.86 -15.66 29.83
C ASN A 4 -2.49 -17.06 29.75
N GLN A 5 -1.65 -18.09 29.62
CA GLN A 5 -2.06 -19.48 29.86
C GLN A 5 -2.48 -19.74 31.32
N GLU A 6 -1.89 -19.04 32.31
CA GLU A 6 -2.18 -19.26 33.74
C GLU A 6 -3.61 -18.87 34.16
N ASP A 7 -4.13 -17.71 33.72
CA ASP A 7 -5.50 -17.29 34.00
C ASP A 7 -6.53 -18.16 33.23
N VAL A 8 -6.12 -18.69 32.07
CA VAL A 8 -6.92 -19.65 31.31
C VAL A 8 -7.08 -20.95 32.11
N PHE A 9 -6.01 -21.47 32.72
CA PHE A 9 -6.08 -22.70 33.52
C PHE A 9 -7.05 -22.64 34.71
N GLU A 10 -7.24 -21.48 35.37
CA GLU A 10 -8.22 -21.34 36.47
C GLU A 10 -9.68 -21.53 36.01
N THR A 11 -9.96 -21.35 34.70
CA THR A 11 -11.31 -21.56 34.13
C THR A 11 -11.55 -22.97 33.58
N TYR A 12 -10.51 -23.80 33.44
CA TYR A 12 -10.57 -25.13 32.80
C TYR A 12 -10.65 -26.30 33.79
N ILE A 13 -11.66 -26.36 34.67
CA ILE A 13 -12.04 -27.64 35.32
C ILE A 13 -13.57 -27.74 35.46
N SER A 14 -14.11 -28.84 34.91
CA SER A 14 -15.48 -29.40 34.96
C SER A 14 -16.60 -28.70 34.16
N LYS A 15 -17.24 -29.49 33.29
CA LYS A 15 -18.48 -29.18 32.57
C LYS A 15 -19.61 -28.94 33.59
N SER A 16 -19.91 -27.67 33.86
CA SER A 16 -21.12 -27.26 34.57
C SER A 16 -22.33 -27.45 33.64
N GLN A 17 -23.36 -28.13 34.15
CA GLN A 17 -24.58 -28.50 33.43
C GLN A 17 -25.64 -27.37 33.35
N ASN A 18 -25.32 -26.15 33.77
CA ASN A 18 -26.22 -24.99 33.67
C ASN A 18 -25.70 -23.97 32.64
N SER A 19 -26.49 -23.78 31.58
CA SER A 19 -26.21 -22.93 30.41
C SER A 19 -26.87 -21.56 30.46
N VAL A 20 -27.26 -21.08 31.65
CA VAL A 20 -27.88 -19.75 31.81
C VAL A 20 -26.78 -18.72 31.98
N ARG A 21 -26.92 -17.60 31.25
CA ARG A 21 -26.03 -16.45 31.38
C ARG A 21 -26.42 -15.64 32.62
N GLU A 22 -25.43 -15.28 33.43
CA GLU A 22 -25.62 -14.49 34.64
C GLU A 22 -24.52 -13.44 34.81
N LYS A 23 -24.88 -12.27 35.35
CA LYS A 23 -23.90 -11.27 35.78
C LYS A 23 -23.46 -11.59 37.21
N ARG A 24 -22.15 -11.59 37.46
CA ARG A 24 -21.58 -11.86 38.80
C ARG A 24 -20.91 -10.62 39.38
N PRO A 25 -20.69 -10.56 40.70
CA PRO A 25 -19.74 -9.62 41.27
C PRO A 25 -18.35 -9.78 40.62
N ARG A 26 -17.54 -8.73 40.71
CA ARG A 26 -16.17 -8.72 40.20
C ARG A 26 -15.39 -9.94 40.65
N TYR A 27 -14.79 -10.65 39.71
CA TYR A 27 -13.87 -11.74 39.98
C TYR A 27 -12.43 -11.22 39.90
N VAL A 28 -11.68 -11.36 41.00
CA VAL A 28 -10.26 -10.96 41.07
C VAL A 28 -9.39 -12.21 41.00
N TYR A 29 -8.52 -12.27 40.00
CA TYR A 29 -7.57 -13.36 39.79
C TYR A 29 -6.36 -13.21 40.73
N LYS A 30 -5.64 -14.31 40.97
CA LYS A 30 -4.41 -14.28 41.78
C LYS A 30 -3.33 -13.37 41.22
N SER A 31 -3.32 -13.18 39.90
CA SER A 31 -2.44 -12.26 39.19
C SER A 31 -2.72 -10.78 39.51
N GLY A 32 -3.83 -10.47 40.18
CA GLY A 32 -4.32 -9.10 40.39
C GLY A 32 -5.18 -8.58 39.23
N ALA A 33 -5.27 -9.33 38.12
CA ALA A 33 -6.23 -9.07 37.07
C ALA A 33 -7.67 -9.20 37.61
N TYR A 34 -8.65 -8.57 36.96
CA TYR A 34 -10.04 -8.77 37.32
C TYR A 34 -10.99 -8.73 36.13
N TYR A 35 -12.13 -9.38 36.30
CA TYR A 35 -13.23 -9.40 35.35
C TYR A 35 -14.53 -8.90 36.00
N ASP A 36 -15.23 -8.03 35.29
CA ASP A 36 -16.56 -7.52 35.65
C ASP A 36 -17.49 -7.75 34.44
N GLY A 37 -18.43 -8.69 34.56
CA GLY A 37 -19.26 -9.06 33.42
C GLY A 37 -20.11 -10.30 33.61
N GLU A 38 -20.56 -10.79 32.47
CA GLU A 38 -21.44 -11.94 32.33
C GLU A 38 -20.68 -13.26 32.22
N TRP A 39 -21.30 -14.32 32.74
CA TRP A 39 -20.74 -15.65 32.80
C TRP A 39 -21.75 -16.69 32.34
N VAL A 40 -21.28 -17.74 31.68
CA VAL A 40 -22.00 -19.00 31.48
C VAL A 40 -21.15 -20.11 32.10
N GLY A 41 -21.65 -20.71 33.19
CA GLY A 41 -20.87 -21.68 33.97
C GLY A 41 -19.59 -21.05 34.53
N LYS A 42 -18.42 -21.51 34.10
CA LYS A 42 -17.11 -20.95 34.51
C LYS A 42 -16.48 -20.05 33.43
N ASN A 43 -17.18 -19.84 32.33
CA ASN A 43 -16.66 -19.10 31.20
C ASN A 43 -17.19 -17.67 31.22
N ARG A 44 -16.30 -16.69 31.00
CA ARG A 44 -16.68 -15.34 30.60
C ARG A 44 -17.45 -15.44 29.30
N ASP A 45 -18.67 -14.94 29.29
CA ASP A 45 -19.60 -15.09 28.18
C ASP A 45 -20.65 -13.99 28.23
N GLY A 46 -20.78 -13.23 27.14
CA GLY A 46 -21.54 -11.99 27.09
C GLY A 46 -20.69 -10.76 27.28
N TYR A 47 -21.30 -9.66 27.69
CA TYR A 47 -20.57 -8.40 27.85
C TYR A 47 -19.74 -8.41 29.14
N GLY A 48 -18.52 -7.92 29.06
CA GLY A 48 -17.71 -7.72 30.25
C GLY A 48 -16.42 -6.95 30.01
N ILE A 49 -15.85 -6.52 31.12
CA ILE A 49 -14.61 -5.75 31.21
C ILE A 49 -13.56 -6.63 31.87
N GLN A 50 -12.47 -6.89 31.16
CA GLN A 50 -11.26 -7.50 31.70
C GLN A 50 -10.20 -6.42 31.86
N ILE A 51 -9.59 -6.34 33.03
CA ILE A 51 -8.37 -5.56 33.26
C ILE A 51 -7.27 -6.52 33.69
N TRP A 52 -6.15 -6.48 32.99
CA TRP A 52 -4.98 -7.29 33.28
C TRP A 52 -4.08 -6.57 34.30
N SER A 53 -3.19 -7.32 34.94
CA SER A 53 -2.28 -6.78 35.97
C SER A 53 -1.26 -5.78 35.41
N ASP A 54 -0.98 -5.85 34.11
CA ASP A 54 -0.14 -4.89 33.38
C ASP A 54 -0.87 -3.57 33.07
N GLY A 55 -2.18 -3.48 33.33
CA GLY A 55 -3.02 -2.32 33.04
C GLY A 55 -3.71 -2.37 31.68
N ALA A 56 -3.45 -3.39 30.85
CA ALA A 56 -4.23 -3.58 29.63
C ALA A 56 -5.72 -3.77 29.98
N LYS A 57 -6.60 -3.40 29.06
CA LYS A 57 -8.05 -3.49 29.27
C LYS A 57 -8.74 -4.01 28.02
N TYR A 58 -9.72 -4.88 28.20
CA TYR A 58 -10.69 -5.23 27.17
C TYR A 58 -12.08 -4.94 27.71
N GLU A 59 -12.92 -4.36 26.87
CA GLU A 59 -14.32 -4.12 27.14
C GLU A 59 -15.13 -4.52 25.91
N GLY A 60 -16.00 -5.51 26.06
CA GLY A 60 -16.80 -5.96 24.94
C GLY A 60 -17.41 -7.34 25.15
N GLU A 61 -17.78 -7.95 24.03
CA GLU A 61 -18.41 -9.25 24.00
C GLU A 61 -17.39 -10.39 24.17
N TRP A 62 -17.77 -11.38 24.97
CA TRP A 62 -17.04 -12.59 25.29
C TRP A 62 -17.85 -13.81 24.88
N LYS A 63 -17.16 -14.86 24.46
CA LYS A 63 -17.75 -16.18 24.24
C LYS A 63 -16.74 -17.25 24.62
N ASN A 64 -17.11 -18.14 25.55
CA ASN A 64 -16.23 -19.21 26.01
C ASN A 64 -14.81 -18.73 26.41
N ASN A 65 -14.74 -17.69 27.26
CA ASN A 65 -13.50 -17.06 27.71
C ASN A 65 -12.69 -16.31 26.65
N ARG A 66 -13.23 -16.14 25.44
CA ARG A 66 -12.54 -15.42 24.35
C ARG A 66 -13.28 -14.16 23.93
N ALA A 67 -12.55 -13.12 23.53
CA ALA A 67 -13.14 -11.96 22.86
C ALA A 67 -13.84 -12.43 21.57
N ASN A 68 -15.12 -12.08 21.42
CA ASN A 68 -15.97 -12.55 20.33
C ASN A 68 -17.17 -11.62 20.16
N GLY A 69 -17.30 -10.96 19.01
CA GLY A 69 -18.27 -9.88 18.78
C GLY A 69 -17.61 -8.52 18.77
N ARG A 70 -18.32 -7.45 19.16
CA ARG A 70 -17.78 -6.10 19.24
C ARG A 70 -17.04 -5.89 20.57
N GLY A 71 -15.93 -5.17 20.52
CA GLY A 71 -15.18 -4.81 21.71
C GLY A 71 -14.02 -3.88 21.44
N LYS A 72 -13.51 -3.30 22.52
CA LYS A 72 -12.37 -2.41 22.53
C LYS A 72 -11.28 -2.94 23.45
N PHE A 73 -10.07 -3.01 22.94
CA PHE A 73 -8.88 -3.40 23.66
C PHE A 73 -7.92 -2.21 23.75
N TRP A 74 -7.54 -1.83 24.97
CA TRP A 74 -6.50 -0.85 25.23
C TRP A 74 -5.22 -1.58 25.64
N HIS A 75 -4.15 -1.31 24.91
CA HIS A 75 -2.81 -1.73 25.25
C HIS A 75 -2.22 -0.84 26.34
N VAL A 76 -1.21 -1.37 27.04
CA VAL A 76 -0.50 -0.68 28.13
C VAL A 76 0.27 0.56 27.67
N ASP A 77 0.63 0.61 26.40
CA ASP A 77 1.33 1.73 25.75
C ASP A 77 0.39 2.86 25.31
N GLY A 78 -0.93 2.70 25.49
CA GLY A 78 -1.95 3.66 25.09
C GLY A 78 -2.54 3.40 23.71
N ASP A 79 -2.01 2.45 22.94
CA ASP A 79 -2.62 2.01 21.69
C ASP A 79 -3.97 1.33 21.98
N PHE A 80 -4.90 1.37 21.03
CA PHE A 80 -6.14 0.62 21.15
C PHE A 80 -6.62 0.03 19.84
N PHE A 81 -7.32 -1.09 19.93
CA PHE A 81 -8.17 -1.64 18.89
C PHE A 81 -9.63 -1.50 19.28
N ASP A 82 -10.48 -1.02 18.39
CA ASP A 82 -11.92 -0.86 18.57
C ASP A 82 -12.63 -1.45 17.35
N GLY A 83 -13.27 -2.62 17.49
CA GLY A 83 -13.75 -3.36 16.33
C GLY A 83 -14.39 -4.71 16.64
N GLU A 84 -14.45 -5.55 15.61
CA GLU A 84 -14.96 -6.92 15.72
C GLU A 84 -13.84 -7.91 16.10
N TRP A 85 -14.24 -8.92 16.87
CA TRP A 85 -13.37 -9.92 17.45
C TRP A 85 -13.92 -11.32 17.16
N LYS A 86 -13.03 -12.27 16.91
CA LYS A 86 -13.38 -13.68 16.80
C LYS A 86 -12.26 -14.52 17.39
N ASN A 87 -12.57 -15.16 18.52
CA ASN A 87 -11.63 -16.06 19.21
C ASN A 87 -10.31 -15.37 19.58
N ASP A 88 -10.41 -14.23 20.29
CA ASP A 88 -9.25 -13.43 20.75
C ASP A 88 -8.42 -12.78 19.63
N LYS A 89 -9.01 -12.66 18.44
CA LYS A 89 -8.37 -12.01 17.30
C LYS A 89 -9.24 -10.93 16.70
N ALA A 90 -8.64 -9.83 16.29
CA ALA A 90 -9.29 -8.81 15.47
C ALA A 90 -9.74 -9.43 14.13
N CYS A 91 -10.98 -9.14 13.76
CA CYS A 91 -11.57 -9.56 12.49
C CYS A 91 -12.59 -8.52 12.01
N GLY A 92 -13.12 -8.65 10.79
CA GLY A 92 -14.20 -7.79 10.32
C GLY A 92 -13.79 -6.31 10.30
N LYS A 93 -14.70 -5.39 10.64
CA LYS A 93 -14.37 -3.96 10.68
C LYS A 93 -13.76 -3.56 12.02
N GLY A 94 -12.69 -2.76 11.98
CA GLY A 94 -12.07 -2.24 13.19
C GLY A 94 -11.14 -1.07 12.95
N ILE A 95 -10.89 -0.33 14.04
CA ILE A 95 -9.96 0.79 14.11
C ILE A 95 -8.84 0.41 15.07
N TYR A 96 -7.61 0.47 14.59
CA TYR A 96 -6.42 0.44 15.44
C TYR A 96 -5.82 1.84 15.49
N SER A 97 -5.64 2.39 16.67
CA SER A 97 -5.07 3.74 16.86
C SER A 97 -3.87 3.66 17.77
N HIS A 98 -2.77 4.25 17.33
CA HIS A 98 -1.56 4.42 18.09
C HIS A 98 -1.61 5.70 18.92
N LEU A 99 -0.93 5.70 20.07
CA LEU A 99 -0.80 6.90 20.92
C LEU A 99 -0.16 8.09 20.17
N ASN A 100 0.73 7.82 19.20
CA ASN A 100 1.40 8.84 18.39
C ASN A 100 0.50 9.50 17.31
N GLY A 101 -0.77 9.09 17.21
CA GLY A 101 -1.73 9.60 16.24
C GLY A 101 -1.83 8.80 14.94
N ALA A 102 -0.94 7.84 14.69
CA ALA A 102 -1.10 6.91 13.58
C ALA A 102 -2.34 6.02 13.79
N LYS A 103 -3.07 5.71 12.72
CA LYS A 103 -4.33 4.97 12.78
C LYS A 103 -4.51 4.11 11.54
N TYR A 104 -5.06 2.92 11.73
CA TYR A 104 -5.64 2.10 10.67
C TYR A 104 -7.13 1.93 10.90
N GLU A 105 -7.93 2.08 9.85
CA GLU A 105 -9.37 1.82 9.84
C GLU A 105 -9.72 0.99 8.61
N GLY A 106 -10.24 -0.23 8.81
CA GLY A 106 -10.48 -1.13 7.69
C GLY A 106 -10.95 -2.51 8.07
N ASP A 107 -10.80 -3.42 7.12
CA ASP A 107 -11.06 -4.85 7.32
C ASP A 107 -9.87 -5.55 8.01
N TRP A 108 -10.20 -6.51 8.86
CA TRP A 108 -9.25 -7.30 9.63
C TRP A 108 -9.52 -8.78 9.45
N MET A 109 -8.46 -9.58 9.44
CA MET A 109 -8.54 -11.03 9.43
C MET A 109 -7.40 -11.61 10.27
N ASP A 110 -7.76 -12.33 11.34
CA ASP A 110 -6.79 -13.03 12.20
C ASP A 110 -5.66 -12.11 12.72
N ASP A 111 -6.01 -10.95 13.30
CA ASP A 111 -5.08 -9.91 13.79
C ASP A 111 -4.31 -9.13 12.70
N LEU A 112 -4.57 -9.37 11.42
CA LEU A 112 -3.89 -8.69 10.31
C LEU A 112 -4.84 -7.78 9.53
N GLN A 113 -4.32 -6.68 9.00
CA GLN A 113 -5.04 -5.85 8.02
C GLN A 113 -5.37 -6.72 6.80
N HIS A 114 -6.60 -6.61 6.32
CA HIS A 114 -7.11 -7.34 5.17
C HIS A 114 -8.11 -6.46 4.42
N GLY A 115 -8.54 -6.88 3.22
CA GLY A 115 -9.59 -6.19 2.47
C GLY A 115 -9.28 -4.71 2.25
N PHE A 116 -10.28 -3.85 2.35
CA PHE A 116 -10.08 -2.40 2.18
C PHE A 116 -9.76 -1.74 3.53
N GLY A 117 -8.78 -0.83 3.53
CA GLY A 117 -8.45 -0.03 4.70
C GLY A 117 -7.81 1.31 4.38
N ILE A 118 -7.87 2.18 5.38
CA ILE A 118 -7.25 3.50 5.40
C ILE A 118 -6.23 3.53 6.54
N GLU A 119 -4.97 3.76 6.19
CA GLU A 119 -3.87 3.93 7.14
C GLU A 119 -3.42 5.40 7.10
N THR A 120 -3.38 6.06 8.25
CA THR A 120 -2.91 7.43 8.42
C THR A 120 -1.74 7.42 9.38
N TRP A 121 -0.64 8.10 9.03
CA TRP A 121 0.55 8.18 9.87
C TRP A 121 0.61 9.53 10.61
N ALA A 122 1.47 9.61 11.63
CA ALA A 122 1.65 10.81 12.45
C ALA A 122 2.17 12.02 11.66
N ASP A 123 2.85 11.79 10.54
CA ASP A 123 3.31 12.82 9.60
C ASP A 123 2.20 13.31 8.64
N SER A 124 0.96 12.84 8.83
CA SER A 124 -0.19 13.08 7.95
C SER A 124 -0.13 12.39 6.58
N SER A 125 0.87 11.53 6.33
CA SER A 125 0.82 10.62 5.18
C SER A 125 -0.41 9.71 5.31
N LYS A 126 -0.98 9.29 4.18
CA LYS A 126 -2.20 8.46 4.13
C LYS A 126 -2.12 7.42 3.02
N PHE A 127 -2.52 6.19 3.32
CA PHE A 127 -2.79 5.15 2.34
C PHE A 127 -4.27 4.77 2.41
N GLU A 128 -4.87 4.56 1.25
CA GLU A 128 -6.24 4.11 1.08
C GLU A 128 -6.26 3.05 -0.01
N GLY A 129 -6.57 1.80 0.34
CA GLY A 129 -6.50 0.72 -0.63
C GLY A 129 -6.65 -0.66 -0.04
N GLN A 130 -6.27 -1.64 -0.86
CA GLN A 130 -6.40 -3.05 -0.55
C GLN A 130 -5.21 -3.57 0.27
N TYR A 131 -5.52 -4.44 1.23
CA TYR A 131 -4.58 -5.14 2.08
C TYR A 131 -4.79 -6.66 1.99
N GLN A 132 -3.70 -7.41 2.00
CA GLN A 132 -3.71 -8.86 2.15
C GLN A 132 -2.63 -9.26 3.17
N ASN A 133 -3.07 -9.93 4.24
CA ASN A 133 -2.19 -10.46 5.30
C ASN A 133 -1.22 -9.41 5.85
N GLY A 134 -1.73 -8.21 6.16
CA GLY A 134 -0.95 -7.11 6.72
C GLY A 134 -0.09 -6.34 5.71
N LYS A 135 -0.24 -6.59 4.40
CA LYS A 135 0.52 -5.91 3.34
C LYS A 135 -0.41 -5.20 2.37
N LYS A 136 -0.01 -4.04 1.87
CA LYS A 136 -0.66 -3.35 0.75
C LYS A 136 -0.53 -4.24 -0.49
N GLU A 137 -1.65 -4.62 -1.09
CA GLU A 137 -1.73 -5.57 -2.20
C GLU A 137 -2.94 -5.23 -3.08
N GLY A 138 -2.76 -5.17 -4.40
CA GLY A 138 -3.80 -4.70 -5.32
C GLY A 138 -3.86 -3.18 -5.42
N TYR A 139 -5.00 -2.61 -5.79
CA TYR A 139 -5.11 -1.18 -6.06
C TYR A 139 -5.13 -0.33 -4.79
N GLY A 140 -4.43 0.81 -4.80
CA GLY A 140 -4.42 1.77 -3.70
C GLY A 140 -3.90 3.16 -4.05
N LYS A 141 -4.26 4.13 -3.21
CA LYS A 141 -3.85 5.54 -3.26
C LYS A 141 -2.96 5.84 -2.06
N TYR A 142 -1.78 6.39 -2.29
CA TYR A 142 -0.88 6.86 -1.24
C TYR A 142 -0.64 8.36 -1.40
N PHE A 143 -0.78 9.10 -0.31
CA PHE A 143 -0.52 10.53 -0.21
C PHE A 143 0.63 10.72 0.78
N TRP A 144 1.74 11.28 0.31
CA TRP A 144 2.89 11.58 1.14
C TRP A 144 2.74 12.94 1.82
N ALA A 145 3.37 13.09 2.99
CA ALA A 145 3.41 14.36 3.72
C ALA A 145 4.04 15.52 2.93
N ASP A 146 4.89 15.24 1.94
CA ASP A 146 5.50 16.25 1.07
C ASP A 146 4.53 16.80 -0.01
N GLY A 147 3.34 16.23 -0.14
CA GLY A 147 2.35 16.56 -1.17
C GLY A 147 2.44 15.71 -2.44
N SER A 148 3.39 14.78 -2.52
CA SER A 148 3.42 13.77 -3.58
C SER A 148 2.26 12.78 -3.42
N SER A 149 1.87 12.11 -4.50
CA SER A 149 0.81 11.08 -4.46
C SER A 149 1.06 9.97 -5.47
N TYR A 150 0.62 8.75 -5.14
CA TYR A 150 0.63 7.60 -6.03
C TYR A 150 -0.74 6.96 -6.07
N VAL A 151 -1.20 6.62 -7.27
CA VAL A 151 -2.46 5.94 -7.51
C VAL A 151 -2.20 4.80 -8.48
N GLY A 152 -2.33 3.56 -8.03
CA GLY A 152 -2.00 2.39 -8.86
C GLY A 152 -1.94 1.09 -8.10
N ASP A 153 -1.27 0.11 -8.68
CA ASP A 153 -1.14 -1.24 -8.15
C ASP A 153 -0.02 -1.35 -7.10
N TRP A 154 -0.30 -2.13 -6.06
CA TRP A 154 0.61 -2.47 -4.99
C TRP A 154 0.81 -3.97 -4.96
N SER A 155 2.02 -4.39 -4.59
CA SER A 155 2.29 -5.78 -4.26
C SER A 155 3.38 -5.84 -3.20
N ASP A 156 3.17 -6.63 -2.15
CA ASP A 156 4.14 -6.78 -1.06
C ASP A 156 4.62 -5.42 -0.47
N ASN A 157 3.69 -4.48 -0.22
CA ASN A 157 3.99 -3.12 0.24
C ASN A 157 4.80 -2.23 -0.73
N LYS A 158 4.93 -2.63 -2.01
CA LYS A 158 5.69 -1.89 -3.02
C LYS A 158 4.79 -1.43 -4.16
N LEU A 159 5.14 -0.30 -4.78
CA LEU A 159 4.56 0.12 -6.05
C LEU A 159 4.87 -0.94 -7.10
N SER A 160 3.85 -1.37 -7.83
CA SER A 160 3.92 -2.45 -8.80
C SER A 160 2.94 -2.19 -9.95
N GLY A 161 2.86 -3.11 -10.91
CA GLY A 161 1.86 -3.07 -11.98
C GLY A 161 1.84 -1.74 -12.72
N TYR A 162 0.68 -1.10 -12.80
CA TYR A 162 0.50 0.23 -13.39
C TYR A 162 0.13 1.27 -12.34
N GLY A 163 0.64 2.48 -12.50
CA GLY A 163 0.26 3.58 -11.61
C GLY A 163 0.70 4.96 -12.08
N LEU A 164 0.02 5.96 -11.53
CA LEU A 164 0.34 7.37 -11.66
C LEU A 164 1.04 7.85 -10.39
N TYR A 165 2.28 8.30 -10.52
CA TYR A 165 2.97 9.04 -9.48
C TYR A 165 2.97 10.53 -9.85
N THR A 166 2.51 11.38 -8.94
CA THR A 166 2.60 12.83 -9.03
C THR A 166 3.54 13.31 -7.93
N TRP A 167 4.65 13.93 -8.32
CA TRP A 167 5.59 14.52 -7.37
C TRP A 167 5.05 15.84 -6.83
N HIS A 168 5.46 16.22 -5.62
CA HIS A 168 5.13 17.49 -4.99
C HIS A 168 5.47 18.73 -5.85
N ASP A 169 6.46 18.62 -6.74
CA ASP A 169 6.85 19.68 -7.66
C ASP A 169 6.04 19.72 -8.97
N GLY A 170 5.02 18.87 -9.09
CA GLY A 170 4.10 18.82 -10.23
C GLY A 170 4.53 17.91 -11.38
N ARG A 171 5.73 17.29 -11.31
CA ARG A 171 6.10 16.24 -12.27
C ARG A 171 5.13 15.06 -12.17
N LYS A 172 4.95 14.32 -13.26
CA LYS A 172 4.09 13.14 -13.30
C LYS A 172 4.75 11.98 -14.03
N TYR A 173 4.51 10.76 -13.55
CA TYR A 173 4.85 9.53 -14.26
C TYR A 173 3.63 8.62 -14.28
N LEU A 174 3.18 8.31 -15.49
CA LEU A 174 2.12 7.34 -15.74
C LEU A 174 2.75 6.14 -16.44
N GLY A 175 2.76 4.98 -15.81
CA GLY A 175 3.35 3.81 -16.45
C GLY A 175 3.47 2.62 -15.54
N GLN A 176 4.31 1.70 -15.97
CA GLN A 176 4.59 0.48 -15.27
C GLN A 176 5.58 0.71 -14.11
N TRP A 177 5.40 -0.05 -13.03
CA TRP A 177 6.19 -0.04 -11.82
C TRP A 177 6.60 -1.47 -11.44
N ALA A 178 7.79 -1.62 -10.88
CA ALA A 178 8.22 -2.85 -10.26
C ALA A 178 9.11 -2.53 -9.07
N ASN A 179 8.77 -3.06 -7.89
CA ASN A 179 9.56 -2.90 -6.66
C ASN A 179 9.89 -1.44 -6.33
N ASN A 180 8.90 -0.55 -6.38
CA ASN A 180 9.05 0.90 -6.15
C ASN A 180 9.82 1.67 -7.24
N GLN A 181 10.14 1.05 -8.38
CA GLN A 181 10.90 1.68 -9.47
C GLN A 181 10.08 1.75 -10.75
N MET A 182 10.27 2.82 -11.52
CA MET A 182 9.77 2.90 -12.90
C MET A 182 10.41 1.78 -13.70
N ASN A 183 9.59 0.94 -14.31
CA ASN A 183 10.03 -0.25 -15.04
C ASN A 183 9.04 -0.52 -16.18
N GLY A 184 9.46 -1.05 -17.33
CA GLY A 184 8.57 -1.23 -18.47
C GLY A 184 8.21 0.10 -19.14
N ARG A 185 7.05 0.20 -19.79
CA ARG A 185 6.66 1.40 -20.54
C ARG A 185 5.94 2.43 -19.67
N GLY A 186 6.27 3.70 -19.87
CA GLY A 186 5.62 4.81 -19.20
C GLY A 186 5.86 6.17 -19.85
N ILE A 187 5.15 7.17 -19.33
CA ILE A 187 5.21 8.56 -19.75
C ILE A 187 5.62 9.40 -18.55
N TYR A 188 6.72 10.13 -18.70
CA TYR A 188 7.17 11.11 -17.74
C TYR A 188 6.91 12.52 -18.27
N ILE A 189 6.23 13.33 -17.46
CA ILE A 189 5.85 14.70 -17.79
C ILE A 189 6.58 15.62 -16.80
N TRP A 190 7.41 16.51 -17.33
CA TRP A 190 8.04 17.56 -16.55
C TRP A 190 7.15 18.80 -16.51
N THR A 191 7.29 19.61 -15.48
CA THR A 191 6.52 20.85 -15.31
C THR A 191 6.82 21.93 -16.33
N ASP A 192 7.99 21.89 -16.96
CA ASP A 192 8.38 22.79 -18.05
C ASP A 192 7.85 22.34 -19.42
N GLY A 193 6.99 21.32 -19.47
CA GLY A 193 6.39 20.81 -20.70
C GLY A 193 7.23 19.78 -21.44
N ARG A 194 8.44 19.43 -20.96
CA ARG A 194 9.16 18.27 -21.50
C ARG A 194 8.33 17.01 -21.25
N GLN A 195 8.43 16.06 -22.17
CA GLN A 195 7.78 14.75 -22.04
C GLN A 195 8.71 13.64 -22.52
N TYR A 196 8.56 12.45 -21.93
CA TYR A 196 9.24 11.24 -22.36
C TYR A 196 8.26 10.09 -22.33
N GLU A 197 7.98 9.49 -23.48
CA GLU A 197 7.25 8.24 -23.59
C GLU A 197 8.22 7.15 -24.02
N GLY A 198 8.39 6.11 -23.22
CA GLY A 198 9.33 5.05 -23.57
C GLY A 198 9.48 4.00 -22.50
N PHE A 199 10.45 3.11 -22.71
CA PHE A 199 10.76 2.08 -21.75
C PHE A 199 11.69 2.58 -20.64
N TYR A 200 11.51 2.00 -19.47
CA TYR A 200 12.26 2.21 -18.25
C TYR A 200 12.78 0.88 -17.72
N LEU A 201 13.97 0.91 -17.14
CA LEU A 201 14.54 -0.18 -16.38
C LEU A 201 15.20 0.41 -15.14
N ASN A 202 14.65 0.10 -13.97
CA ASN A 202 15.15 0.55 -12.66
C ASN A 202 15.35 2.08 -12.64
N ASP A 203 14.26 2.82 -12.90
CA ASP A 203 14.19 4.28 -12.93
C ASP A 203 14.93 4.98 -14.08
N LYS A 204 15.61 4.23 -14.95
CA LYS A 204 16.37 4.78 -16.07
C LYS A 204 15.66 4.52 -17.39
N LYS A 205 15.60 5.55 -18.23
CA LYS A 205 15.22 5.41 -19.65
C LYS A 205 16.06 4.31 -20.29
N HIS A 206 15.41 3.36 -20.94
CA HIS A 206 16.02 2.18 -21.51
C HIS A 206 15.26 1.79 -22.78
N GLY A 207 15.89 1.07 -23.71
CA GLY A 207 15.23 0.64 -24.94
C GLY A 207 14.75 1.82 -25.79
N TYR A 208 13.69 1.62 -26.56
CA TYR A 208 13.15 2.67 -27.43
C TYR A 208 12.30 3.69 -26.64
N GLY A 209 12.39 4.97 -27.00
CA GLY A 209 11.55 6.02 -26.43
C GLY A 209 11.62 7.35 -27.17
N ILE A 210 10.57 8.14 -26.99
CA ILE A 210 10.37 9.45 -27.60
C ILE A 210 10.47 10.52 -26.52
N TYR A 211 11.41 11.43 -26.67
CA TYR A 211 11.56 12.61 -25.83
C TYR A 211 11.11 13.86 -26.59
N VAL A 212 10.23 14.66 -26.00
CA VAL A 212 9.70 15.89 -26.58
C VAL A 212 10.16 17.08 -25.74
N TRP A 213 10.75 18.07 -26.39
CA TRP A 213 11.10 19.36 -25.79
C TRP A 213 9.92 20.33 -25.84
N PRO A 214 9.87 21.36 -25.00
CA PRO A 214 8.74 22.29 -24.92
C PRO A 214 8.52 23.08 -26.21
N ASP A 215 9.57 23.24 -27.02
CA ASP A 215 9.54 23.91 -28.32
C ASP A 215 9.06 23.01 -29.48
N GLY A 216 8.63 21.78 -29.18
CA GLY A 216 8.13 20.81 -30.16
C GLY A 216 9.21 20.01 -30.88
N ARG A 217 10.50 20.24 -30.61
CA ARG A 217 11.55 19.31 -31.04
C ARG A 217 11.31 17.94 -30.39
N LYS A 218 11.75 16.87 -31.06
CA LYS A 218 11.71 15.52 -30.47
C LYS A 218 12.92 14.66 -30.83
N TYR A 219 13.25 13.74 -29.92
CA TYR A 219 14.18 12.66 -30.13
C TYR A 219 13.40 11.36 -30.07
N ASP A 220 13.37 10.64 -31.18
CA ASP A 220 12.66 9.38 -31.39
C ASP A 220 13.73 8.31 -31.61
N GLY A 221 14.06 7.50 -30.59
CA GLY A 221 15.23 6.62 -30.65
C GLY A 221 15.52 5.80 -29.41
N TYR A 222 16.67 5.13 -29.42
CA TYR A 222 17.08 4.20 -28.36
C TYR A 222 17.79 4.90 -27.19
N TRP A 223 17.64 4.31 -26.02
CA TRP A 223 18.15 4.77 -24.73
C TRP A 223 18.83 3.62 -24.00
N LEU A 224 19.92 3.93 -23.31
CA LEU A 224 20.62 3.00 -22.43
C LEU A 224 21.06 3.75 -21.18
N ASN A 225 20.68 3.25 -20.01
CA ASN A 225 21.04 3.81 -18.71
C ASN A 225 20.74 5.32 -18.59
N GLY A 226 19.60 5.76 -19.12
CA GLY A 226 19.15 7.15 -19.04
C GLY A 226 19.69 8.06 -20.15
N LYS A 227 20.53 7.57 -21.05
CA LYS A 227 21.18 8.36 -22.11
C LYS A 227 20.79 7.88 -23.50
N GLN A 228 20.73 8.77 -24.48
CA GLN A 228 20.56 8.39 -25.88
C GLN A 228 21.68 7.43 -26.32
N SER A 229 21.31 6.34 -26.98
CA SER A 229 22.23 5.28 -27.41
C SER A 229 21.70 4.62 -28.68
N GLY A 230 22.56 4.12 -29.57
CA GLY A 230 22.15 3.50 -30.82
C GLY A 230 21.52 4.48 -31.80
N ASN A 231 20.59 4.00 -32.63
CA ASN A 231 19.95 4.83 -33.64
C ASN A 231 18.89 5.75 -33.01
N GLY A 232 18.90 7.02 -33.41
CA GLY A 232 17.91 7.98 -32.96
C GLY A 232 17.66 9.09 -33.96
N ARG A 233 16.39 9.40 -34.16
CA ARG A 233 15.88 10.41 -35.07
C ARG A 233 15.63 11.71 -34.31
N TYR A 234 16.39 12.74 -34.65
CA TYR A 234 16.17 14.09 -34.14
C TYR A 234 15.26 14.85 -35.08
N VAL A 235 14.15 15.38 -34.56
CA VAL A 235 13.16 16.14 -35.33
C VAL A 235 13.12 17.57 -34.84
N LEU A 236 13.29 18.49 -35.79
CA LEU A 236 13.22 19.93 -35.56
C LEU A 236 11.77 20.41 -35.45
N GLN A 237 11.59 21.63 -34.96
CA GLN A 237 10.28 22.28 -34.84
C GLN A 237 9.51 22.36 -36.17
N ASN A 238 10.23 22.50 -37.30
CA ASN A 238 9.64 22.53 -38.64
C ASN A 238 9.34 21.13 -39.23
N GLY A 239 9.47 20.07 -38.44
CA GLY A 239 9.25 18.69 -38.86
C GLY A 239 10.41 18.03 -39.60
N LYS A 240 11.46 18.77 -39.98
CA LYS A 240 12.66 18.18 -40.61
C LYS A 240 13.34 17.24 -39.62
N SER A 241 13.66 16.03 -40.08
CA SER A 241 14.29 15.01 -39.24
C SER A 241 15.64 14.55 -39.78
N TYR A 242 16.49 14.10 -38.87
CA TYR A 242 17.80 13.54 -39.16
C TYR A 242 18.01 12.29 -38.32
N LEU A 243 18.34 11.19 -38.98
CA LEU A 243 18.71 9.95 -38.30
C LEU A 243 20.21 9.99 -37.95
N GLY A 244 20.58 9.63 -36.73
CA GLY A 244 21.97 9.60 -36.28
C GLY A 244 22.27 8.45 -35.34
N LEU A 245 23.56 8.14 -35.21
CA LEU A 245 24.09 7.18 -34.24
C LEU A 245 24.51 7.92 -32.97
N TRP A 246 24.03 7.44 -31.81
CA TRP A 246 24.25 8.02 -30.50
C TRP A 246 25.00 7.05 -29.58
N GLN A 247 25.84 7.58 -28.71
CA GLN A 247 26.53 6.84 -27.68
C GLN A 247 26.70 7.73 -26.44
N ASP A 248 26.31 7.23 -25.27
CA ASP A 248 26.41 7.94 -24.00
C ASP A 248 25.84 9.37 -24.02
N GLY A 249 24.70 9.54 -24.71
CA GLY A 249 24.00 10.82 -24.82
C GLY A 249 24.61 11.79 -25.83
N LYS A 250 25.67 11.39 -26.53
CA LYS A 250 26.33 12.18 -27.57
C LYS A 250 26.06 11.59 -28.94
N ARG A 251 25.72 12.45 -29.89
CA ARG A 251 25.63 12.06 -31.30
C ARG A 251 27.03 11.85 -31.85
N ILE A 252 27.32 10.66 -32.34
CA ILE A 252 28.60 10.31 -32.98
C ILE A 252 28.62 10.78 -34.44
N ARG A 253 27.58 10.45 -35.21
CA ARG A 253 27.45 10.89 -36.61
C ARG A 253 25.99 10.89 -37.07
N TRP A 254 25.71 11.64 -38.13
CA TRP A 254 24.47 11.49 -38.88
C TRP A 254 24.56 10.27 -39.81
N LEU A 255 23.42 9.64 -40.03
CA LEU A 255 23.22 8.58 -41.01
C LEU A 255 22.81 9.17 -42.36
N ASP A 256 23.00 8.40 -43.43
CA ASP A 256 22.76 8.86 -44.80
C ASP A 256 21.25 9.01 -45.06
N GLN A 257 20.90 9.82 -46.06
CA GLN A 257 19.51 10.09 -46.43
C GLN A 257 18.76 8.84 -46.90
N SER A 258 19.48 7.87 -47.47
CA SER A 258 18.95 6.56 -47.84
C SER A 258 18.38 5.79 -46.64
N GLU A 259 18.82 6.09 -45.42
CA GLU A 259 18.40 5.44 -44.18
C GLU A 259 17.29 6.22 -43.45
N TYR A 260 16.84 7.38 -43.98
CA TYR A 260 15.85 8.22 -43.30
C TYR A 260 14.45 7.62 -43.21
N ASN A 261 14.13 6.56 -43.96
CA ASN A 261 12.83 5.91 -43.89
C ASN A 261 12.78 4.72 -42.91
N ILE A 262 13.86 4.45 -42.17
CA ILE A 262 13.88 3.38 -41.17
C ILE A 262 12.95 3.75 -40.00
N ASP A 263 11.92 2.93 -39.79
CA ASP A 263 11.14 2.97 -38.55
C ASP A 263 11.95 2.33 -37.42
N LEU A 264 12.20 3.12 -36.37
CA LEU A 264 12.96 2.68 -35.21
C LEU A 264 12.09 2.01 -34.16
N ARG A 265 10.76 2.15 -34.28
CA ARG A 265 9.79 1.68 -33.29
C ARG A 265 9.77 0.15 -33.22
N PRO A 266 9.74 -0.41 -32.02
CA PRO A 266 9.38 -1.81 -31.83
C PRO A 266 8.02 -2.11 -32.48
N LYS A 267 7.83 -3.34 -32.99
CA LYS A 267 6.60 -3.73 -33.72
C LYS A 267 5.32 -3.57 -32.87
N ASP A 268 5.46 -3.76 -31.56
CA ASP A 268 4.42 -3.64 -30.55
C ASP A 268 4.30 -2.21 -29.97
N TRP A 269 5.01 -1.23 -30.53
CA TRP A 269 4.95 0.15 -30.04
C TRP A 269 3.53 0.73 -30.06
N ASN A 270 2.76 0.43 -31.11
CA ASN A 270 1.39 0.94 -31.25
C ASN A 270 0.33 0.05 -30.56
N SER A 271 0.70 -1.12 -30.02
CA SER A 271 -0.24 -1.98 -29.29
C SER A 271 -0.36 -1.64 -27.81
N TYR A 272 0.49 -0.74 -27.31
CA TYR A 272 0.39 -0.27 -25.93
C TYR A 272 -0.83 0.64 -25.76
N VAL A 273 -1.77 0.19 -24.93
CA VAL A 273 -2.88 1.00 -24.47
C VAL A 273 -2.46 1.63 -23.15
N GLN A 274 -2.35 2.96 -23.14
CA GLN A 274 -2.09 3.71 -21.91
C GLN A 274 -3.22 3.39 -20.90
N PRO A 275 -2.90 3.08 -19.64
CA PRO A 275 -3.92 2.98 -18.61
C PRO A 275 -4.65 4.33 -18.55
N SER A 276 -5.98 4.30 -18.50
CA SER A 276 -6.77 5.52 -18.27
C SER A 276 -6.28 6.21 -17.00
N MET A 277 -6.17 7.54 -17.05
CA MET A 277 -5.90 8.33 -15.84
C MET A 277 -6.95 7.95 -14.80
N PRO A 278 -6.54 7.45 -13.61
CA PRO A 278 -7.50 7.13 -12.57
C PRO A 278 -8.24 8.41 -12.14
N GLU A 279 -9.57 8.31 -12.02
CA GLU A 279 -10.44 9.37 -11.49
C GLU A 279 -10.19 9.65 -9.99
#